data_AF-A0A0F0E8I3-F1
#
_entry.id   AF-A0A0F0E8I3-F1
#
_cell.length_a   1.000
_cell.length_b   1.000
_cell.length_c   1.000
_cell.angle_alpha   90.00
_cell.angle_beta   90.00
_cell.angle_gamma   90.00
#
_symmetry.space_group_name_H-M   'P 1'
#
loop_
_entity.id
_entity.type
_entity.pdbx_description
1 polymer ?
#
loop_
_entity_poly.entity_id
_entity_poly.type
_entity_poly.pdbx_seq_one_letter_code
_entity_poly.pdbx_strand_id
1 'polypeptide(L)'
;MSPLATRLRHMALGWCSVGLVYGLCGLLQGVGTVVPETALDRAIPFSTSGIWLYVSFFALIPLAYLQADMSRLPWLERAMQMSALVSGAVFLLWPTTLHYPPLADASLPASVQRMLIAVDSSQNCLPSLHGALTLLSVWALADARKPIRTVLAAAWGLGILYATIQTRRHVALDLSAGVAVGVLCGMAARQWLARRASTLSIEPVST
;
A
#
# COMPACT_ATOMS: atom_id res chain seq x y z
N MET A 1 -21.28 18.65 -0.46
CA MET A 1 -20.87 17.55 0.46
C MET A 1 -20.01 18.14 1.56
N SER A 2 -20.12 17.67 2.80
CA SER A 2 -19.23 18.13 3.88
C SER A 2 -17.77 17.71 3.63
N PRO A 3 -16.77 18.42 4.18
CA PRO A 3 -15.36 18.04 4.01
C PRO A 3 -15.07 16.60 4.44
N LEU A 4 -15.71 16.14 5.52
CA LEU A 4 -15.60 14.76 5.99
C LEU A 4 -16.21 13.77 4.99
N ALA A 5 -17.41 14.04 4.46
CA ALA A 5 -18.04 13.17 3.46
C ALA A 5 -17.18 13.05 2.19
N THR A 6 -16.53 14.13 1.77
CA THR A 6 -15.59 14.11 0.64
C THR A 6 -14.37 13.22 0.93
N ARG A 7 -13.76 13.37 2.12
CA ARG A 7 -12.64 12.50 2.56
C ARG A 7 -13.02 11.02 2.56
N LEU A 8 -14.16 10.68 3.16
CA LEU A 8 -14.66 9.31 3.25
C LEU A 8 -14.98 8.73 1.87
N ARG A 9 -15.53 9.53 0.95
CA ARG A 9 -15.76 9.10 -0.43
C ARG A 9 -14.45 8.74 -1.14
N HIS A 10 -13.45 9.61 -1.09
CA HIS A 10 -12.14 9.32 -1.70
C HIS A 10 -11.46 8.11 -1.06
N MET A 11 -11.56 7.97 0.27
CA MET A 11 -11.06 6.79 0.98
C MET A 11 -11.75 5.51 0.51
N ALA A 12 -13.08 5.51 0.38
CA ALA A 12 -13.84 4.35 -0.08
C ALA A 12 -13.46 4.00 -1.54
N LEU A 13 -13.44 4.98 -2.44
CA LEU A 13 -13.10 4.76 -3.84
C LEU A 13 -11.64 4.33 -4.04
N GLY A 14 -10.73 4.84 -3.23
CA GLY A 14 -9.30 4.55 -3.34
C GLY A 14 -8.91 3.26 -2.64
N TRP A 15 -9.24 3.12 -1.35
CA TRP A 15 -8.77 1.98 -0.55
C TRP A 15 -9.65 0.74 -0.67
N CYS A 16 -10.98 0.87 -0.68
CA CYS A 16 -11.84 -0.31 -0.82
C CYS A 16 -11.73 -0.93 -2.22
N SER A 17 -11.44 -0.14 -3.27
CA SER A 17 -11.16 -0.68 -4.60
C SER A 17 -9.88 -1.52 -4.62
N VAL A 18 -8.86 -1.15 -3.84
CA VAL A 18 -7.65 -1.96 -3.65
C VAL A 18 -8.01 -3.29 -3.00
N GLY A 19 -8.81 -3.27 -1.93
CA GLY A 19 -9.28 -4.49 -1.27
C GLY A 19 -10.10 -5.40 -2.20
N LEU A 20 -10.93 -4.80 -3.06
CA LEU A 20 -11.71 -5.54 -4.07
C LEU A 20 -10.79 -6.22 -5.10
N VAL A 21 -9.87 -5.48 -5.71
CA VAL A 21 -8.92 -6.04 -6.69
C VAL A 21 -8.06 -7.12 -6.05
N TYR A 22 -7.55 -6.86 -4.84
CA TYR A 22 -6.74 -7.81 -4.07
C TYR A 22 -7.49 -9.11 -3.80
N GLY A 23 -8.73 -9.02 -3.30
CA GLY A 23 -9.58 -10.17 -3.02
C GLY A 23 -9.90 -10.96 -4.28
N LEU A 24 -10.29 -10.29 -5.36
CA LEU A 24 -10.57 -10.95 -6.65
C LEU A 24 -9.35 -11.67 -7.21
N CYS A 25 -8.16 -11.06 -7.18
CA CYS A 25 -6.93 -11.74 -7.59
C CYS A 25 -6.62 -12.94 -6.69
N GLY A 26 -6.86 -12.80 -5.38
CA GLY A 26 -6.78 -13.90 -4.41
C GLY A 26 -7.62 -15.11 -4.79
N LEU A 27 -8.82 -14.88 -5.33
CA LEU A 27 -9.76 -15.94 -5.75
C LEU A 27 -9.44 -16.53 -7.13
N LEU A 28 -8.82 -15.75 -8.02
CA LEU A 28 -8.66 -16.10 -9.44
C LEU A 28 -7.28 -16.65 -9.80
N GLN A 29 -6.25 -16.35 -9.01
CA GLN A 29 -4.88 -16.78 -9.31
C GLN A 29 -4.59 -18.22 -8.89
N GLY A 30 -3.54 -18.80 -9.48
CA GLY A 30 -3.04 -20.13 -9.15
C GLY A 30 -1.99 -20.12 -8.03
N VAL A 31 -1.32 -21.27 -7.87
CA VAL A 31 -0.18 -21.41 -6.96
C VAL A 31 1.00 -20.62 -7.51
N GLY A 32 1.55 -19.74 -6.68
CA GLY A 32 2.65 -18.86 -7.02
C GLY A 32 4.02 -19.47 -6.76
N THR A 33 5.01 -18.95 -7.46
CA THR A 33 6.41 -19.30 -7.26
C THR A 33 6.98 -18.53 -6.07
N VAL A 34 7.86 -19.17 -5.29
CA VAL A 34 8.48 -18.54 -4.12
C VAL A 34 9.43 -17.41 -4.55
N VAL A 35 9.23 -16.21 -4.01
CA VAL A 35 10.19 -15.10 -4.16
C VAL A 35 11.38 -15.36 -3.22
N PRO A 36 12.63 -15.37 -3.73
CA PRO A 36 13.79 -15.68 -2.91
C PRO A 36 14.13 -14.52 -1.96
N GLU A 37 14.59 -14.87 -0.75
CA GLU A 37 15.13 -13.90 0.20
C GLU A 37 16.44 -13.29 -0.27
N THR A 38 16.56 -11.98 -0.08
CA THR A 38 17.78 -11.22 -0.32
C THR A 38 18.70 -11.23 0.91
N ALA A 39 19.91 -10.67 0.76
CA ALA A 39 20.82 -10.48 1.89
C ALA A 39 20.22 -9.53 2.97
N LEU A 40 19.40 -8.56 2.55
CA LEU A 40 18.73 -7.64 3.47
C LEU A 40 17.72 -8.38 4.35
N ASP A 41 16.94 -9.29 3.76
CA ASP A 41 15.94 -10.09 4.48
C ASP A 41 16.57 -10.98 5.54
N ARG A 42 17.77 -11.52 5.25
CA ARG A 42 18.53 -12.34 6.20
C ARG A 42 19.20 -11.51 7.30
N ALA A 43 19.52 -10.24 7.02
CA ALA A 43 20.08 -9.33 8.02
C ALA A 43 19.03 -8.84 9.02
N ILE A 44 17.74 -8.90 8.68
CA ILE A 44 16.62 -8.55 9.55
C ILE A 44 16.07 -9.83 10.20
N PRO A 45 16.33 -10.08 11.50
CA PRO A 45 15.85 -11.29 12.15
C PRO A 45 14.32 -11.35 12.19
N PHE A 46 13.76 -12.52 11.89
CA PHE A 46 12.34 -12.75 12.04
C PHE A 46 11.89 -12.52 13.49
N SER A 47 10.83 -11.73 13.69
CA SER A 47 10.20 -11.55 14.99
C SER A 47 8.72 -11.26 14.84
N THR A 48 7.90 -11.99 15.60
CA THR A 48 6.45 -11.78 15.68
C THR A 48 6.10 -10.44 16.36
N SER A 49 7.01 -9.86 17.14
CA SER A 49 6.79 -8.56 17.80
C SER A 49 6.59 -7.39 16.81
N GLY A 50 7.14 -7.50 15.59
CA GLY A 50 6.96 -6.51 14.53
C GLY A 50 5.50 -6.38 14.06
N ILE A 51 4.62 -7.32 14.44
CA ILE A 51 3.23 -7.37 13.98
C ILE A 51 2.45 -6.10 14.33
N TRP A 52 2.75 -5.44 15.44
CA TRP A 52 2.05 -4.21 15.85
C TRP A 52 2.33 -3.06 14.89
N LEU A 53 3.59 -2.90 14.51
CA LEU A 53 4.00 -1.89 13.56
C LEU A 53 3.51 -2.26 12.15
N TYR A 54 3.51 -3.55 11.80
CA TYR A 54 2.88 -4.03 10.55
C TYR A 54 1.38 -3.69 10.50
N VAL A 55 0.60 -4.05 11.53
CA VAL A 55 -0.86 -3.79 11.58
C VAL A 55 -1.18 -2.30 11.58
N SER A 56 -0.29 -1.45 12.09
CA SER A 56 -0.47 0.01 12.05
C SER A 56 -0.59 0.57 10.62
N PHE A 57 -0.19 -0.20 9.59
CA PHE A 57 -0.52 0.04 8.19
C PHE A 57 -2.00 0.35 7.95
N PHE A 58 -2.91 -0.41 8.58
CA PHE A 58 -4.35 -0.24 8.44
C PHE A 58 -4.85 1.06 9.08
N ALA A 59 -4.08 1.66 9.99
CA ALA A 59 -4.35 2.98 10.56
C ALA A 59 -3.75 4.11 9.70
N LEU A 60 -2.57 3.89 9.11
CA LEU A 60 -1.88 4.88 8.28
C LEU A 60 -2.73 5.30 7.06
N ILE A 61 -3.39 4.35 6.38
CA ILE A 61 -4.14 4.64 5.16
C ILE A 61 -5.36 5.56 5.42
N PRO A 62 -6.29 5.23 6.35
CA PRO A 62 -7.37 6.15 6.72
C PRO A 62 -6.85 7.51 7.18
N LEU A 63 -5.78 7.52 7.98
CA LEU A 63 -5.19 8.77 8.45
C LEU A 63 -4.71 9.65 7.29
N ALA A 64 -4.10 9.05 6.26
CA ALA A 64 -3.69 9.77 5.05
C ALA A 64 -4.89 10.44 4.36
N TYR A 65 -6.01 9.74 4.16
CA TYR A 65 -7.23 10.36 3.60
C TYR A 65 -7.85 11.41 4.53
N LEU A 66 -7.77 11.21 5.85
CA LEU A 66 -8.36 12.11 6.83
C LEU A 66 -7.53 13.39 7.07
N GLN A 67 -6.22 13.35 6.86
CA GLN A 67 -5.32 14.46 7.19
C GLN A 67 -4.56 15.07 6.01
N ALA A 68 -4.53 14.43 4.84
CA ALA A 68 -3.95 15.03 3.64
C ALA A 68 -4.73 16.30 3.25
N ASP A 69 -4.06 17.19 2.53
CA ASP A 69 -4.69 18.37 1.93
C ASP A 69 -5.78 17.95 0.95
N MET A 70 -6.89 18.72 0.89
CA MET A 70 -8.02 18.42 0.00
C MET A 70 -7.64 18.25 -1.46
N SER A 71 -6.70 19.06 -1.94
CA SER A 71 -6.20 18.98 -3.31
C SER A 71 -5.47 17.67 -3.61
N ARG A 72 -5.02 16.92 -2.60
CA ARG A 72 -4.29 15.65 -2.78
C ARG A 72 -5.19 14.43 -2.79
N LEU A 73 -6.45 14.52 -2.35
CA LEU A 73 -7.33 13.35 -2.28
C LEU A 73 -7.60 12.71 -3.65
N PRO A 74 -7.90 13.47 -4.73
CA PRO A 74 -8.09 12.86 -6.04
C PRO A 74 -6.82 12.16 -6.54
N TRP A 75 -5.65 12.72 -6.22
CA TRP A 75 -4.37 12.09 -6.54
C TRP A 75 -4.16 10.78 -5.78
N LEU A 76 -4.38 10.77 -4.46
CA LEU A 76 -4.20 9.59 -3.64
C LEU A 76 -5.16 8.46 -4.07
N GLU A 77 -6.44 8.79 -4.28
CA GLU A 77 -7.43 7.84 -4.78
C GLU A 77 -6.97 7.17 -6.07
N ARG A 78 -6.57 7.97 -7.08
CA ARG A 78 -6.17 7.47 -8.39
C ARG A 78 -4.87 6.68 -8.34
N ALA A 79 -3.89 7.15 -7.57
CA ALA A 79 -2.62 6.45 -7.41
C ALA A 79 -2.83 5.07 -6.75
N MET A 80 -3.70 4.97 -5.74
CA MET A 80 -4.04 3.69 -5.11
C MET A 80 -4.79 2.75 -6.08
N GLN A 81 -5.79 3.24 -6.81
CA GLN A 81 -6.51 2.47 -7.82
C GLN A 81 -5.57 1.93 -8.91
N MET A 82 -4.70 2.78 -9.45
CA MET A 82 -3.73 2.37 -10.47
C MET A 82 -2.74 1.35 -9.92
N SER A 83 -2.25 1.54 -8.68
CA SER A 83 -1.35 0.57 -8.03
C SER A 83 -2.03 -0.78 -7.87
N ALA A 84 -3.30 -0.80 -7.44
CA ALA A 84 -4.08 -2.02 -7.31
C ALA A 84 -4.24 -2.74 -8.65
N LEU A 85 -4.56 -2.02 -9.73
CA LEU A 85 -4.74 -2.61 -11.05
C LEU A 85 -3.42 -3.15 -11.62
N VAL A 86 -2.32 -2.41 -11.48
CA VAL A 86 -0.99 -2.85 -11.93
C VAL A 86 -0.54 -4.09 -11.13
N SER A 87 -0.62 -4.03 -9.80
CA SER A 87 -0.30 -5.19 -8.95
C SER A 87 -1.20 -6.38 -9.26
N GLY A 88 -2.51 -6.17 -9.39
CA GLY A 88 -3.48 -7.22 -9.70
C GLY A 88 -3.22 -7.90 -11.03
N ALA A 89 -2.86 -7.14 -12.07
CA ALA A 89 -2.44 -7.72 -13.35
C ALA A 89 -1.20 -8.62 -13.19
N VAL A 90 -0.22 -8.19 -12.39
CA VAL A 90 0.97 -9.01 -12.12
C VAL A 90 0.62 -10.25 -11.30
N PHE A 91 -0.23 -10.14 -10.27
CA PHE A 91 -0.67 -11.29 -9.47
C PHE A 91 -1.32 -12.38 -10.34
N LEU A 92 -2.15 -11.98 -11.30
CA LEU A 92 -2.83 -12.93 -12.19
C LEU A 92 -1.90 -13.53 -13.25
N LEU A 93 -0.94 -12.76 -13.78
CA LEU A 93 -0.03 -13.22 -14.84
C LEU A 93 1.18 -13.99 -14.30
N TRP A 94 1.64 -13.63 -13.10
CA TRP A 94 2.84 -14.17 -12.47
C TRP A 94 2.61 -14.31 -10.95
N PRO A 95 1.81 -15.29 -10.50
CA PRO A 95 1.50 -15.48 -9.09
C PRO A 95 2.78 -15.81 -8.31
N THR A 96 2.92 -15.25 -7.12
CA THR A 96 4.14 -15.40 -6.30
C THR A 96 3.80 -15.58 -4.84
N THR A 97 4.65 -16.29 -4.10
CA THR A 97 4.43 -16.54 -2.67
C THR A 97 5.74 -16.44 -1.89
N LEU A 98 5.68 -16.65 -0.59
CA LEU A 98 6.81 -16.58 0.31
C LEU A 98 6.98 -17.88 1.10
N HIS A 99 8.19 -18.11 1.59
CA HIS A 99 8.41 -19.05 2.67
C HIS A 99 8.01 -18.38 4.00
N TYR A 100 6.88 -18.80 4.57
CA TYR A 100 6.42 -18.31 5.86
C TYR A 100 7.09 -19.09 7.01
N PRO A 101 7.77 -18.42 7.95
CA PRO A 101 8.34 -19.10 9.11
C PRO A 101 7.25 -19.76 9.97
N PRO A 102 7.51 -20.93 10.58
CA PRO A 102 6.56 -21.56 11.49
C PRO A 102 6.35 -20.70 12.74
N LEU A 103 5.09 -20.45 13.09
CA LEU A 103 4.69 -19.71 14.29
C LEU A 103 4.44 -20.69 15.44
N ALA A 104 5.52 -21.11 16.11
CA ALA A 104 5.49 -22.16 17.12
C ALA A 104 5.00 -21.72 18.51
N ASP A 105 5.01 -20.41 18.81
CA ASP A 105 4.64 -19.89 20.12
C ASP A 105 3.16 -19.45 20.21
N ALA A 106 2.60 -19.57 21.41
CA ALA A 106 1.22 -19.15 21.72
C ALA A 106 1.12 -17.67 22.13
N SER A 107 2.16 -16.87 21.86
CA SER A 107 2.17 -15.46 22.22
C SER A 107 1.07 -14.67 21.51
N LEU A 108 0.63 -13.56 22.11
CA LEU A 108 -0.36 -12.67 21.49
C LEU A 108 0.10 -12.17 20.10
N PRO A 109 1.36 -11.70 19.93
CA PRO A 109 1.85 -11.30 18.61
C PRO A 109 1.79 -12.42 17.56
N ALA A 110 2.18 -13.64 17.93
CA ALA A 110 2.10 -14.80 17.03
C ALA A 110 0.65 -15.17 16.68
N SER A 111 -0.27 -15.00 17.62
CA SER A 111 -1.70 -15.26 17.40
C SER A 111 -2.32 -14.24 16.42
N VAL A 112 -1.97 -12.96 16.57
CA VAL A 112 -2.37 -11.91 15.61
C VAL A 112 -1.79 -12.19 14.23
N GLN A 113 -0.54 -12.63 14.16
CA GLN A 113 0.10 -12.98 12.89
C GLN A 113 -0.54 -14.20 12.22
N ARG A 114 -0.92 -15.24 12.98
CA ARG A 114 -1.69 -16.38 12.47
C ARG A 114 -3.05 -15.95 11.90
N MET A 115 -3.75 -15.07 12.61
CA MET A 115 -5.02 -14.52 12.13
C MET A 115 -4.84 -13.78 10.80
N LEU A 116 -3.78 -12.95 10.68
CA LEU A 116 -3.46 -12.26 9.45
C LEU A 116 -3.13 -13.23 8.31
N ILE A 117 -2.32 -14.27 8.55
CA ILE A 117 -2.02 -15.30 7.55
C ILE A 117 -3.30 -16.00 7.07
N ALA A 118 -4.28 -16.22 7.96
CA ALA A 118 -5.52 -16.92 7.62
C ALA A 118 -6.47 -16.10 6.72
N VAL A 119 -6.44 -14.77 6.83
CA VAL A 119 -7.33 -13.89 6.05
C VAL A 119 -6.66 -13.29 4.81
N ASP A 120 -5.33 -13.25 4.81
CA ASP A 120 -4.54 -12.64 3.75
C ASP A 120 -4.24 -13.66 2.63
N SER A 121 -4.15 -13.18 1.39
CA SER A 121 -3.76 -14.05 0.28
C SER A 121 -2.29 -14.42 0.41
N SER A 122 -1.99 -15.72 0.36
CA SER A 122 -0.61 -16.21 0.28
C SER A 122 0.03 -16.01 -1.10
N GLN A 123 -0.75 -15.62 -2.11
CA GLN A 123 -0.33 -15.58 -3.51
C GLN A 123 -0.19 -14.15 -4.09
N ASN A 124 -0.76 -13.14 -3.42
CA ASN A 124 -0.61 -11.73 -3.82
C ASN A 124 0.71 -11.12 -3.28
N CYS A 125 1.86 -11.74 -3.58
CA CYS A 125 3.15 -11.32 -3.05
C CYS A 125 3.79 -10.17 -3.85
N LEU A 126 4.21 -10.43 -5.10
CA LEU A 126 4.89 -9.49 -5.97
C LEU A 126 3.91 -8.81 -6.95
N PRO A 127 3.86 -7.47 -7.04
CA PRO A 127 4.54 -6.47 -6.20
C PRO A 127 3.73 -6.12 -4.94
N SER A 128 4.43 -5.82 -3.84
CA SER A 128 3.80 -5.58 -2.54
C SER A 128 2.89 -4.34 -2.54
N LEU A 129 1.58 -4.56 -2.37
CA LEU A 129 0.65 -3.46 -2.15
C LEU A 129 0.88 -2.74 -0.82
N HIS A 130 1.38 -3.43 0.21
CA HIS A 130 1.79 -2.78 1.47
C HIS A 130 2.88 -1.72 1.20
N GLY A 131 3.88 -2.04 0.38
CA GLY A 131 4.91 -1.10 -0.03
C GLY A 131 4.35 0.12 -0.78
N ALA A 132 3.52 -0.14 -1.80
CA ALA A 132 2.91 0.91 -2.62
C ALA A 132 2.03 1.86 -1.79
N LEU A 133 1.09 1.31 -1.01
CA LEU A 133 0.10 2.06 -0.24
C LEU A 133 0.73 2.83 0.92
N THR A 134 1.76 2.26 1.57
CA THR A 134 2.52 2.94 2.63
C THR A 134 3.22 4.17 2.07
N LEU A 135 3.94 4.02 0.95
CA LEU A 135 4.59 5.15 0.28
C LEU A 135 3.57 6.24 -0.10
N LEU A 136 2.48 5.86 -0.78
CA LEU A 136 1.46 6.80 -1.24
C LEU A 136 0.81 7.56 -0.07
N SER A 137 0.54 6.87 1.03
CA SER A 137 -0.01 7.47 2.25
C SER A 137 0.95 8.49 2.88
N VAL A 138 2.23 8.12 3.03
CA VAL A 138 3.27 9.03 3.51
C VAL A 138 3.42 10.24 2.57
N TRP A 139 3.41 10.01 1.27
CA TRP A 139 3.52 11.06 0.27
C TRP A 139 2.32 12.01 0.29
N ALA A 140 1.11 11.50 0.56
CA ALA A 140 -0.08 12.33 0.75
C ALA A 140 0.02 13.24 1.98
N LEU A 141 0.63 12.73 3.07
CA LEU A 141 0.81 13.45 4.33
C LEU A 141 1.99 14.44 4.31
N ALA A 142 2.95 14.24 3.41
CA ALA A 142 4.14 15.08 3.26
C ALA A 142 3.78 16.53 2.85
N ASP A 143 4.13 17.48 3.71
CA ASP A 143 3.88 18.92 3.56
C ASP A 143 5.07 19.72 4.15
N ALA A 144 5.69 20.55 3.32
CA ALA A 144 6.84 21.38 3.69
C ALA A 144 6.50 22.39 4.80
N ARG A 145 5.22 22.78 4.92
CA ARG A 145 4.74 23.68 5.98
C ARG A 145 4.56 22.95 7.32
N LYS A 146 4.61 21.61 7.32
CA LYS A 146 4.44 20.75 8.50
C LYS A 146 5.57 19.71 8.56
N PRO A 147 6.82 20.15 8.75
CA PRO A 147 8.00 19.29 8.65
C PRO A 147 7.97 18.16 9.69
N ILE A 148 7.55 18.44 10.92
CA ILE A 148 7.45 17.42 11.98
C ILE A 148 6.48 16.30 11.57
N ARG A 149 5.28 16.65 11.09
CA ARG A 149 4.30 15.66 10.61
C ARG A 149 4.88 14.83 9.47
N THR A 150 5.59 15.48 8.54
CA THR A 150 6.21 14.81 7.40
C THR A 150 7.28 13.81 7.85
N VAL A 151 8.16 14.20 8.77
CA VAL A 151 9.20 13.33 9.33
C VAL A 151 8.57 12.17 10.11
N LEU A 152 7.55 12.42 10.95
CA LEU A 152 6.86 11.37 11.69
C LEU A 152 6.15 10.38 10.77
N ALA A 153 5.47 10.87 9.73
CA ALA A 153 4.84 10.00 8.73
C ALA A 153 5.88 9.17 7.97
N ALA A 154 7.00 9.77 7.58
CA ALA A 154 8.09 9.06 6.91
C ALA A 154 8.72 7.99 7.82
N ALA A 155 9.02 8.32 9.08
CA ALA A 155 9.54 7.38 10.06
C ALA A 155 8.56 6.23 10.32
N TRP A 156 7.27 6.53 10.43
CA TRP A 156 6.23 5.50 10.58
C TRP A 156 6.15 4.60 9.34
N GLY A 157 6.15 5.18 8.14
CA GLY A 157 6.16 4.41 6.89
C GLY A 157 7.37 3.50 6.78
N LEU A 158 8.58 4.01 7.06
CA LEU A 158 9.80 3.20 7.09
C LEU A 158 9.72 2.08 8.14
N GLY A 159 9.15 2.37 9.30
CA GLY A 159 8.87 1.39 10.34
C GLY A 159 7.93 0.26 9.85
N ILE A 160 6.85 0.61 9.14
CA ILE A 160 5.93 -0.38 8.54
C ILE A 160 6.68 -1.23 7.51
N LEU A 161 7.48 -0.63 6.61
CA LEU A 161 8.25 -1.38 5.61
C LEU A 161 9.25 -2.35 6.27
N TYR A 162 9.96 -1.89 7.29
CA TYR A 162 10.84 -2.73 8.09
C TYR A 162 10.07 -3.89 8.76
N ALA A 163 8.96 -3.58 9.44
CA ALA A 163 8.13 -4.57 10.12
C ALA A 163 7.54 -5.60 9.15
N THR A 164 7.26 -5.20 7.92
CA THR A 164 6.77 -6.08 6.86
C THR A 164 7.80 -7.16 6.51
N ILE A 165 9.08 -6.80 6.45
CA ILE A 165 10.19 -7.75 6.28
C ILE A 165 10.40 -8.55 7.57
N GLN A 166 10.45 -7.90 8.72
CA GLN A 166 10.68 -8.55 10.02
C GLN A 166 9.65 -9.64 10.34
N THR A 167 8.40 -9.45 9.91
CA THR A 167 7.31 -10.40 10.09
C THR A 167 7.16 -11.37 8.90
N ARG A 168 8.06 -11.29 7.91
CA ARG A 168 8.05 -12.11 6.67
C ARG A 168 6.68 -12.13 6.00
N ARG A 169 6.05 -10.95 5.94
CA ARG A 169 4.84 -10.72 5.14
C ARG A 169 5.17 -10.34 3.70
N HIS A 170 6.31 -9.67 3.50
CA HIS A 170 6.99 -9.48 2.23
C HIS A 170 8.50 -9.61 2.44
N VAL A 171 9.25 -9.85 1.38
CA VAL A 171 10.71 -9.75 1.37
C VAL A 171 11.13 -8.44 0.69
N ALA A 172 12.42 -8.10 0.72
CA ALA A 172 12.89 -6.83 0.20
C ALA A 172 12.62 -6.67 -1.30
N LEU A 173 12.68 -7.77 -2.06
CA LEU A 173 12.49 -7.77 -3.51
C LEU A 173 11.07 -7.32 -3.87
N ASP A 174 10.05 -8.01 -3.38
CA ASP A 174 8.66 -7.68 -3.71
C ASP A 174 8.18 -6.41 -3.01
N LEU A 175 8.71 -6.11 -1.81
CA LEU A 175 8.45 -4.85 -1.14
C LEU A 175 8.98 -3.64 -1.94
N SER A 176 10.22 -3.73 -2.45
CA SER A 176 10.81 -2.67 -3.28
C SER A 176 10.09 -2.51 -4.63
N ALA A 177 9.67 -3.61 -5.25
CA ALA A 177 8.82 -3.56 -6.44
C ALA A 177 7.47 -2.88 -6.15
N GLY A 178 6.88 -3.13 -4.98
CA GLY A 178 5.69 -2.42 -4.49
C GLY A 178 5.91 -0.92 -4.35
N VAL A 179 7.01 -0.50 -3.71
CA VAL A 179 7.39 0.91 -3.61
C VAL A 179 7.57 1.53 -5.00
N ALA A 180 8.21 0.84 -5.94
CA ALA A 180 8.37 1.30 -7.32
C ALA A 180 7.02 1.48 -8.03
N VAL A 181 6.09 0.54 -7.89
CA VAL A 181 4.71 0.67 -8.39
C VAL A 181 4.04 1.91 -7.79
N GLY A 182 4.16 2.13 -6.48
CA GLY A 182 3.64 3.31 -5.80
C GLY A 182 4.20 4.63 -6.37
N VAL A 183 5.51 4.70 -6.64
CA VAL A 183 6.14 5.87 -7.29
C VAL A 183 5.56 6.07 -8.69
N LEU A 184 5.58 5.04 -9.53
CA LEU A 184 5.17 5.12 -10.94
C LEU A 184 3.68 5.48 -11.07
N CYS A 185 2.81 4.81 -10.33
CA CYS A 185 1.38 5.10 -10.31
C CYS A 185 1.08 6.47 -9.68
N GLY A 186 1.83 6.87 -8.65
CA GLY A 186 1.75 8.20 -8.08
C GLY A 186 2.11 9.29 -9.09
N MET A 187 3.19 9.11 -9.85
CA MET A 187 3.58 10.04 -10.92
C MET A 187 2.56 10.06 -12.06
N ALA A 188 2.10 8.90 -12.51
CA ALA A 188 1.10 8.79 -13.58
C ALA A 188 -0.23 9.47 -13.19
N ALA A 189 -0.70 9.27 -11.96
CA ALA A 189 -1.89 9.93 -11.43
C ALA A 189 -1.74 11.47 -11.42
N ARG A 190 -0.57 12.00 -11.05
CA ARG A 190 -0.31 13.45 -11.11
C ARG A 190 -0.39 13.98 -12.53
N GLN A 191 0.29 13.32 -13.46
CA GLN A 191 0.31 13.73 -14.86
C GLN A 191 -1.09 13.70 -15.46
N TRP A 192 -1.87 12.66 -15.16
CA TRP A 192 -3.24 12.53 -15.64
C TRP A 192 -4.16 13.64 -15.11
N LEU A 193 -4.08 13.94 -13.81
CA LEU A 193 -4.86 15.03 -13.22
C LEU A 193 -4.45 16.40 -13.76
N ALA A 194 -3.15 16.64 -13.95
CA ALA A 194 -2.65 17.89 -14.53
C ALA A 194 -3.16 18.10 -15.96
N ARG A 195 -3.11 17.05 -16.81
CA ARG A 195 -3.65 17.09 -18.18
C ARG A 195 -5.15 17.39 -18.19
N ARG A 196 -5.92 16.74 -17.31
CA ARG A 196 -7.36 16.99 -17.19
C ARG A 196 -7.68 18.43 -16.79
N ALA A 197 -6.92 18.99 -15.85
CA ALA A 197 -7.08 20.39 -15.46
C ALA A 197 -6.81 21.33 -16.64
N SER A 198 -5.77 21.06 -17.45
CA SER A 198 -5.46 21.87 -18.63
C SER A 198 -6.52 21.79 -19.73
N THR A 199 -7.11 20.61 -19.98
CA THR A 199 -8.17 20.46 -21.00
C THR A 199 -9.43 21.23 -20.61
N LEU A 200 -9.84 21.17 -19.35
CA LEU A 200 -11.02 21.89 -18.85
C LEU A 200 -10.85 23.42 -18.87
N SER A 201 -9.62 23.93 -18.84
CA SER A 201 -9.35 25.36 -19.00
C SER A 201 -9.34 25.86 -20.44
N ILE A 202 -9.32 24.96 -21.43
CA ILE A 202 -9.20 25.31 -22.87
C ILE A 202 -10.55 25.34 -23.59
N GLU A 203 -11.59 24.61 -23.14
CA GLU A 203 -12.93 24.73 -23.74
C GLU A 203 -13.52 26.11 -23.45
N PRO A 204 -13.67 27.01 -24.45
CA PRO A 204 -14.39 28.25 -24.26
C PRO A 204 -15.88 27.89 -24.13
N VAL A 205 -16.58 28.60 -23.25
CA VAL A 205 -18.05 28.59 -23.23
C VAL A 205 -18.52 29.09 -24.60
N SER A 206 -18.88 28.16 -25.49
CA SER A 206 -19.62 28.48 -26.70
C SER A 206 -21.01 28.92 -26.27
N THR A 207 -21.20 30.24 -26.19
CA THR A 207 -22.50 30.90 -26.08
C THR A 207 -23.37 30.62 -27.29
#